data_AF-A0A2L1U7T4-F1
#
_entry.id   AF-A0A2L1U7T4-F1
#
_cell.length_a   1.000
_cell.length_b   1.000
_cell.length_c   1.000
_cell.angle_alpha   90.00
_cell.angle_beta   90.00
_cell.angle_gamma   90.00
#
_symmetry.space_group_name_H-M   'P 1'
#
loop_
_entity.id
_entity.type
_entity.pdbx_description
1 polymer ?
#
loop_
_entity_poly.entity_id
_entity_poly.type
_entity_poly.pdbx_seq_one_letter_code
_entity_poly.pdbx_strand_id
1 'polypeptide(L)' 'MKPNKEETTLQNEIECIRLELNDLGTKLNILHPDVLAKSQQLDELIVKAQRKKPTT' A
#
# COMPACT_ATOMS: atom_id res chain seq x y z
N MET A 1 17.69 -6.68 -17.61
CA MET A 1 16.41 -6.75 -16.89
C MET A 1 15.79 -5.37 -16.94
N LYS A 2 14.68 -5.18 -17.67
CA LYS A 2 14.00 -3.88 -17.73
C LYS A 2 13.07 -3.82 -16.52
N PRO A 3 13.14 -2.81 -15.64
CA PRO A 3 12.15 -2.68 -14.58
C PRO A 3 10.81 -2.44 -15.28
N ASN A 4 9.85 -3.34 -15.03
CA ASN A 4 8.48 -3.16 -15.47
C ASN A 4 7.98 -1.85 -14.85
N LYS A 5 7.82 -0.81 -15.67
CA LYS A 5 7.33 0.51 -15.23
C LYS A 5 6.02 0.42 -14.45
N GLU A 6 5.19 -0.58 -14.76
CA GLU A 6 3.94 -0.88 -14.05
C GLU A 6 4.13 -1.42 -12.62
N GLU A 7 5.21 -2.15 -12.36
CA GLU A 7 5.52 -2.63 -11.01
C GLU A 7 5.96 -1.46 -10.12
N THR A 8 6.61 -0.46 -10.72
CA THR A 8 7.04 0.76 -10.04
C THR A 8 5.85 1.65 -9.66
N THR A 9 4.82 1.76 -10.50
CA THR A 9 3.64 2.57 -10.19
C THR A 9 2.82 1.99 -9.03
N LEU A 10 2.61 0.67 -9.02
CA LEU A 10 1.90 -0.01 -7.93
C LEU A 10 2.67 0.07 -6.60
N GLN A 11 4.00 -0.07 -6.63
CA GLN A 11 4.83 0.10 -5.45
C GLN A 11 4.80 1.55 -4.94
N ASN A 12 4.78 2.54 -5.83
CA ASN A 12 4.66 3.95 -5.46
C ASN A 12 3.29 4.25 -4.82
N GLU A 13 2.19 3.68 -5.33
CA GLU A 13 0.86 3.83 -4.71
C GLU A 13 0.81 3.22 -3.30
N ILE A 14 1.37 2.03 -3.13
CA ILE A 14 1.50 1.37 -1.81
C ILE A 14 2.29 2.26 -0.86
N GLU A 15 3.41 2.82 -1.31
CA GLU A 15 4.26 3.69 -0.48
C GLU A 15 3.55 5.00 -0.10
N CYS A 16 2.83 5.62 -1.03
CA CYS A 16 2.00 6.80 -0.76
C CYS A 16 0.94 6.53 0.32
N ILE A 17 0.19 5.43 0.19
CA ILE A 17 -0.85 5.09 1.17
C ILE A 17 -0.23 4.72 2.51
N ARG A 18 0.94 4.07 2.53
CA ARG A 18 1.67 3.77 3.77
C ARG A 18 2.11 5.03 4.50
N LEU A 19 2.58 6.05 3.78
CA LEU A 19 2.92 7.36 4.35
C LEU A 19 1.68 8.07 4.90
N GLU A 20 0.57 8.07 4.17
CA GLU A 20 -0.71 8.61 4.64
C GLU A 20 -1.21 7.91 5.89
N LEU A 21 -1.11 6.58 5.96
CA LEU A 21 -1.47 5.80 7.15
C LEU A 21 -0.60 6.15 8.35
N ASN A 22 0.69 6.37 8.13
CA ASN A 22 1.60 6.76 9.20
C ASN A 22 1.27 8.17 9.73
N ASP A 23 0.97 9.12 8.83
CA ASP A 23 0.54 10.47 9.19
C ASP A 23 -0.82 10.45 9.91
N LEU A 24 -1.81 9.71 9.40
CA LEU A 24 -3.12 9.56 10.02
C LEU A 24 -3.05 8.81 11.34
N GLY A 25 -2.21 7.77 11.45
CA GLY A 25 -1.98 7.06 12.70
C GLY A 25 -1.34 7.95 13.77
N THR A 26 -0.47 8.87 13.35
CA THR A 26 0.14 9.87 14.24
C THR A 26 -0.86 10.96 14.66
N LYS A 27 -1.75 11.39 13.74
CA LYS A 27 -2.73 12.47 13.99
C LYS A 27 -4.01 12.02 14.70
N LEU A 28 -4.57 10.88 14.31
CA LEU A 28 -5.92 10.41 14.67
C LEU A 28 -5.92 9.17 15.57
N ASN A 29 -4.75 8.54 15.80
CA ASN A 29 -4.57 7.23 16.43
C ASN A 29 -4.79 6.06 15.45
N ILE A 30 -4.04 4.97 15.64
CA ILE A 30 -4.06 3.76 14.80
C ILE A 30 -5.41 3.04 14.76
N LEU A 31 -6.27 3.30 15.75
CA LEU A 31 -7.62 2.71 15.85
C LEU A 31 -8.70 3.58 15.18
N HIS A 32 -8.33 4.71 14.57
CA HIS A 32 -9.30 5.56 13.89
C HIS A 32 -9.92 4.80 12.70
N PRO A 33 -11.25 4.86 12.49
CA PRO A 33 -11.91 4.16 11.40
C PRO A 33 -11.32 4.50 10.01
N ASP A 34 -10.89 5.74 9.80
CA ASP A 34 -10.23 6.13 8.53
C ASP A 34 -8.84 5.50 8.36
N VAL A 35 -8.09 5.30 9.45
CA VAL A 35 -6.80 4.59 9.43
C VAL A 35 -7.03 3.12 9.13
N LEU A 36 -8.03 2.50 9.77
CA LEU A 36 -8.39 1.10 9.51
C LEU A 36 -8.84 0.89 8.06
N ALA A 37 -9.69 1.78 7.53
CA ALA A 37 -10.15 1.71 6.15
C ALA A 37 -9.00 1.85 5.14
N LYS A 38 -8.09 2.80 5.35
CA LYS A 38 -6.89 2.95 4.52
C LYS A 38 -5.92 1.78 4.67
N SER A 39 -5.81 1.19 5.86
CA SER A 39 -4.96 0.01 6.10
C SER A 39 -5.47 -1.17 5.31
N GLN A 40 -6.78 -1.36 5.27
CA GLN A 40 -7.41 -2.41 4.47
C GLN A 40 -7.19 -2.19 2.96
N GLN A 41 -7.30 -0.95 2.47
CA GLN A 41 -6.95 -0.63 1.08
C GLN A 41 -5.47 -0.92 0.76
N LEU A 42 -4.57 -0.63 1.69
CA LEU A 42 -3.15 -0.92 1.53
C LEU A 42 -2.90 -2.43 1.42
N ASP A 43 -3.53 -3.23 2.28
CA ASP A 43 -3.41 -4.70 2.24
C ASP A 43 -3.90 -5.27 0.90
N GLU A 44 -5.03 -4.77 0.37
CA GLU A 44 -5.53 -5.19 -0.94
C GLU A 44 -4.55 -4.87 -2.09
N LEU A 45 -3.93 -3.70 -2.04
CA LEU A 45 -2.92 -3.29 -3.03
C LEU A 45 -1.65 -4.12 -2.94
N ILE A 46 -1.20 -4.43 -1.72
CA ILE A 46 -0.04 -5.31 -1.49
C ILE A 46 -0.34 -6.72 -2.02
N VAL A 47 -1.52 -7.28 -1.74
CA VAL A 47 -1.92 -8.60 -2.25
C VAL A 47 -2.01 -8.59 -3.78
N LYS A 48 -2.56 -7.54 -4.40
CA LYS A 48 -2.56 -7.38 -5.87
C LYS A 48 -1.15 -7.31 -6.45
N ALA A 49 -0.25 -6.56 -5.81
CA ALA A 49 1.14 -6.45 -6.24
C ALA A 49 1.91 -7.77 -6.08
N GLN A 50 1.67 -8.51 -4.99
CA GLN A 50 2.28 -9.82 -4.75
C GLN A 50 1.75 -10.90 -5.69
N ARG A 51 0.44 -10.94 -5.96
CA ARG A 51 -0.15 -11.87 -6.94
C ARG A 51 0.39 -11.68 -8.36
N LYS A 52 0.84 -10.47 -8.71
CA LYS A 52 1.49 -10.19 -9.99
C LYS A 52 2.92 -10.70 -10.09
N LYS A 53 3.58 -11.08 -8.98
CA LYS A 53 4.87 -11.78 -9.01
C LYS A 53 4.59 -13.28 -9.13
N PRO A 54 4.77 -13.91 -10.30
CA PRO A 54 4.76 -15.35 -10.38
C PRO A 54 6.03 -15.82 -9.68
N THR A 55 5.90 -16.44 -8.51
CA THR A 55 6.93 -17.31 -7.95
C THR A 55 7.15 -18.44 -8.96
N THR A 56 8.29 -18.40 -9.64
CA THR A 56 8.86 -19.55 -10.36
C THR A 56 9.40 -20.55 -9.35
#